data_AF-A0A6A3HD03-F1
#
_entry.id   AF-A0A6A3HD03-F1
#
_cell.length_a   1.000
_cell.length_b   1.000
_cell.length_c   1.000
_cell.angle_alpha   90.00
_cell.angle_beta   90.00
_cell.angle_gamma   90.00
#
_symmetry.space_group_name_H-M   'P 1'
#
loop_
_entity.id
_entity.type
_entity.pdbx_description
1 polymer ?
#
loop_
_entity_poly.entity_id
_entity_poly.type
_entity_poly.pdbx_seq_one_letter_code
_entity_poly.pdbx_strand_id
1 'polypeptide(L)'
;MVKVIDERNAMGKVKETLQWIDKLQIPRFGVIPPFDDCASLPKLLFADTVENMTLNKYVMNGEEIEGVRLLGFRGTEWLGSTCLRAGLIMLARRYASHDIGFFTPDWFPFSDVSTRQKAAAMHGAFHATVQRQIGVVNVGGFHWVAFYLDVTSDHTRICTGLAQSR
;
A
#
# COMPACT_ATOMS: atom_id res chain seq x y z
N MET A 1 4.85 17.91 -26.33
CA MET A 1 5.81 18.45 -25.34
C MET A 1 5.48 18.02 -23.92
N VAL A 2 4.23 18.14 -23.44
CA VAL A 2 3.81 17.67 -22.09
C VAL A 2 4.15 16.20 -21.81
N LYS A 3 3.81 15.27 -22.73
CA LYS A 3 4.12 13.84 -22.58
C LYS A 3 5.61 13.53 -22.38
N VAL A 4 6.49 14.24 -23.10
CA VAL A 4 7.95 14.06 -23.01
C VAL A 4 8.48 14.55 -21.66
N ILE A 5 7.90 15.63 -21.11
CA ILE A 5 8.26 16.13 -19.78
C ILE A 5 7.82 15.15 -18.70
N ASP A 6 6.61 14.61 -18.80
CA ASP A 6 6.07 13.62 -17.85
C ASP A 6 6.87 12.33 -17.85
N GLU A 7 7.22 11.81 -19.02
CA GLU A 7 8.10 10.64 -19.19
C GLU A 7 9.49 10.89 -18.60
N ARG A 8 10.08 12.07 -18.85
CA ARG A 8 11.37 12.45 -18.26
C ARG A 8 11.32 12.49 -16.73
N ASN A 9 10.24 13.04 -16.17
CA ASN A 9 10.04 13.09 -14.72
C ASN A 9 9.86 11.68 -14.13
N ALA A 10 9.14 10.80 -14.84
CA ALA A 10 8.98 9.40 -14.44
C ALA A 10 10.34 8.65 -14.42
N MET A 11 11.17 8.84 -15.45
CA MET A 11 12.53 8.29 -15.49
C MET A 11 13.42 8.83 -14.36
N GLY A 12 13.26 10.11 -14.01
CA GLY A 12 13.92 10.70 -12.84
C GLY A 12 13.58 9.95 -11.55
N LYS A 13 12.30 9.65 -11.32
CA LYS A 13 11.86 8.86 -10.16
C LYS A 13 12.42 7.45 -10.16
N VAL A 14 12.47 6.78 -11.31
CA VAL A 14 13.09 5.44 -11.43
C VAL A 14 14.54 5.49 -10.99
N LYS A 15 15.32 6.45 -11.51
CA LYS A 15 16.72 6.64 -11.14
C LYS A 15 16.90 6.87 -9.64
N GLU A 16 16.09 7.75 -9.06
CA GLU A 16 16.12 8.03 -7.62
C GLU A 16 15.81 6.78 -6.78
N THR A 17 14.82 5.99 -7.21
CA THR A 17 14.46 4.74 -6.52
C THR A 17 15.57 3.68 -6.62
N LEU A 18 16.22 3.53 -7.78
CA LEU A 18 17.37 2.62 -7.93
C LEU A 18 18.54 3.03 -7.04
N GLN A 19 18.84 4.33 -6.95
CA GLN A 19 19.86 4.85 -6.04
C GLN A 19 19.52 4.61 -4.57
N TRP A 20 18.24 4.64 -4.21
CA TRP A 20 17.79 4.30 -2.87
C TRP A 20 17.93 2.80 -2.57
N ILE A 21 17.56 1.92 -3.52
CA ILE A 21 17.72 0.46 -3.39
C ILE A 21 19.19 0.08 -3.18
N ASP A 22 20.11 0.68 -3.93
CA ASP A 22 21.55 0.45 -3.78
C ASP A 22 22.01 0.70 -2.33
N LYS A 23 21.54 1.80 -1.74
CA LYS A 23 21.84 2.23 -0.37
C LYS A 23 21.11 1.45 0.73
N LEU A 24 20.02 0.75 0.40
CA LEU A 24 19.18 0.03 1.36
C LEU A 24 20.02 -0.95 2.18
N GLN A 25 19.81 -1.07 3.48
CA GLN A 25 20.43 -2.15 4.27
C GLN A 25 19.30 -3.09 4.69
N ILE A 26 19.25 -4.27 4.09
CA ILE A 26 18.24 -5.28 4.45
C ILE A 26 18.75 -5.99 5.71
N PRO A 27 18.07 -5.83 6.86
CA PRO A 27 18.52 -6.47 8.09
C PRO A 27 18.45 -7.99 7.93
N ARG A 28 19.58 -8.68 8.14
CA ARG A 28 19.65 -10.16 8.08
C ARG A 28 19.33 -10.83 9.41
N PHE A 29 19.31 -10.07 10.50
CA PHE A 29 19.12 -10.56 11.85
C PHE A 29 18.21 -9.61 12.62
N GLY A 30 17.45 -10.14 13.58
CA GLY A 30 16.59 -9.35 14.47
C GLY A 30 15.23 -8.97 13.89
N VAL A 31 14.93 -9.34 12.65
CA VAL A 31 13.58 -9.26 12.09
C VAL A 31 12.93 -10.62 12.26
N ILE A 32 11.74 -10.62 12.88
CA ILE A 32 10.98 -11.84 13.17
C ILE A 32 9.71 -11.89 12.32
N PRO A 33 9.14 -13.09 12.09
CA PRO A 33 7.84 -13.23 11.45
C PRO A 33 6.78 -12.32 12.10
N PRO A 34 5.91 -11.67 11.30
CA PRO A 34 5.77 -11.80 9.84
C PRO A 34 6.64 -10.82 9.04
N PHE A 35 7.53 -10.04 9.66
CA PHE A 35 8.25 -8.95 9.02
C PHE A 35 9.56 -9.37 8.34
N ASP A 36 9.90 -10.66 8.41
CA ASP A 36 11.11 -11.26 7.84
C ASP A 36 10.91 -11.78 6.41
N ASP A 37 9.75 -11.52 5.80
CA ASP A 37 9.36 -11.97 4.47
C ASP A 37 10.30 -11.49 3.35
N CYS A 38 11.01 -10.38 3.57
CA CYS A 38 11.99 -9.83 2.65
C CYS A 38 13.43 -10.21 2.98
N ALA A 39 13.71 -10.92 4.07
CA ALA A 39 15.08 -11.17 4.55
C ALA A 39 15.91 -12.04 3.59
N SER A 40 15.24 -12.91 2.82
CA SER A 40 15.87 -13.80 1.83
C SER A 40 15.95 -13.20 0.42
N LEU A 41 15.29 -12.05 0.17
CA LEU A 41 15.21 -11.47 -1.17
C LEU A 41 16.49 -10.69 -1.50
N PRO A 42 17.14 -10.96 -2.66
CA PRO A 42 18.32 -10.22 -3.06
C PRO A 42 17.95 -8.80 -3.50
N LYS A 43 18.79 -7.81 -3.17
CA LYS A 43 18.60 -6.42 -3.62
C LYS A 43 18.36 -6.29 -5.13
N LEU A 44 19.05 -7.12 -5.91
CA LEU A 44 18.94 -7.14 -7.37
C LEU A 44 17.50 -7.39 -7.83
N LEU A 45 16.70 -8.17 -7.09
CA LEU A 45 15.30 -8.42 -7.43
C LEU A 45 14.47 -7.13 -7.36
N PHE A 46 14.72 -6.28 -6.36
CA PHE A 46 14.02 -4.99 -6.26
C PHE A 46 14.42 -4.04 -7.39
N ALA A 47 15.72 -3.99 -7.73
CA ALA A 47 16.21 -3.18 -8.84
C ALA A 47 15.62 -3.63 -10.18
N ASP A 48 15.66 -4.94 -10.47
CA ASP A 48 15.07 -5.53 -11.67
C ASP A 48 13.56 -5.27 -11.76
N THR A 49 12.85 -5.34 -10.63
CA THR A 49 11.42 -4.99 -10.59
C THR A 49 11.19 -3.53 -10.97
N VAL A 50 12.00 -2.60 -10.45
CA VAL A 50 11.87 -1.16 -10.74
C VAL A 50 12.26 -0.81 -12.17
N GLU A 51 13.24 -1.50 -12.75
CA GLU A 51 13.67 -1.29 -14.14
C GLU A 51 12.62 -1.80 -15.15
N ASN A 52 11.94 -2.89 -14.83
CA ASN A 52 11.00 -3.55 -15.74
C ASN A 52 9.52 -3.23 -15.47
N MET A 53 9.20 -2.46 -14.42
CA MET A 53 7.81 -2.15 -14.12
C MET A 53 7.18 -1.21 -15.15
N THR A 54 5.89 -1.42 -15.40
CA THR A 54 5.08 -0.53 -16.22
C THR A 54 4.80 0.77 -15.46
N LEU A 55 5.33 1.90 -15.95
CA LEU A 55 5.21 3.20 -15.26
C LEU A 55 3.88 3.94 -15.52
N ASN A 56 3.19 3.60 -16.60
CA ASN A 56 1.87 4.16 -16.91
C ASN A 56 0.76 3.45 -16.12
N LYS A 57 -0.47 3.57 -16.58
CA LYS A 57 -1.64 2.93 -15.97
C LYS A 57 -1.72 1.46 -16.35
N TYR A 58 -1.89 0.59 -15.36
CA TYR A 58 -2.19 -0.82 -15.55
C TYR A 58 -3.29 -1.26 -14.59
N VAL A 59 -3.96 -2.38 -14.90
CA VAL A 59 -5.07 -2.89 -14.09
C VAL A 59 -4.55 -3.95 -13.12
N MET A 60 -4.80 -3.75 -11.83
CA MET A 60 -4.51 -4.69 -10.76
C MET A 60 -5.80 -4.99 -9.99
N ASN A 61 -6.27 -6.24 -10.06
CA ASN A 61 -7.52 -6.67 -9.40
C ASN A 61 -8.74 -5.80 -9.76
N GLY A 62 -8.84 -5.39 -11.03
CA GLY A 62 -9.92 -4.51 -11.50
C GLY A 62 -9.73 -3.03 -11.17
N GLU A 63 -8.68 -2.65 -10.43
CA GLU A 63 -8.36 -1.25 -10.14
C GLU A 63 -7.24 -0.73 -11.04
N GLU A 64 -7.38 0.50 -11.53
CA GLU A 64 -6.34 1.18 -12.30
C GLU A 64 -5.28 1.75 -11.36
N ILE A 65 -4.03 1.32 -11.57
CA ILE A 65 -2.86 1.77 -10.81
C ILE A 65 -1.88 2.43 -11.76
N GLU A 66 -1.40 3.62 -11.39
CA GLU A 66 -0.35 4.33 -12.11
C GLU A 66 1.01 3.92 -11.54
N GLY A 67 1.79 3.13 -12.28
CA GLY A 67 3.01 2.50 -11.75
C GLY A 67 4.07 3.49 -11.27
N VAL A 68 4.25 4.62 -11.95
CA VAL A 68 5.19 5.67 -11.51
C VAL A 68 4.89 6.19 -10.10
N ARG A 69 3.63 6.11 -9.63
CA ARG A 69 3.27 6.52 -8.26
C ARG A 69 3.75 5.53 -7.21
N LEU A 70 3.92 4.25 -7.56
CA LEU A 70 4.41 3.21 -6.64
C LEU A 70 5.87 3.42 -6.26
N LEU A 71 6.63 4.18 -7.05
CA LEU A 71 7.99 4.61 -6.69
C LEU A 71 8.02 5.49 -5.43
N GLY A 72 6.86 5.93 -4.93
CA GLY A 72 6.71 6.56 -3.62
C GLY A 72 6.98 5.63 -2.43
N PHE A 73 7.11 4.31 -2.60
CA PHE A 73 7.54 3.38 -1.53
C PHE A 73 9.00 3.58 -1.04
N ARG A 74 9.74 4.53 -1.63
CA ARG A 74 11.08 4.90 -1.19
C ARG A 74 11.07 5.59 0.18
N GLY A 75 12.11 5.35 0.99
CA GLY A 75 12.13 5.64 2.44
C GLY A 75 12.07 7.12 2.89
N THR A 76 11.98 8.09 1.97
CA THR A 76 11.92 9.54 2.31
C THR A 76 10.66 10.23 1.78
N GLU A 77 9.75 9.50 1.15
CA GLU A 77 8.52 10.07 0.61
C GLU A 77 7.33 9.81 1.53
N TRP A 78 6.40 10.76 1.52
CA TRP A 78 5.07 10.49 2.05
C TRP A 78 4.35 9.56 1.08
N LEU A 79 3.86 8.43 1.60
CA LEU A 79 3.09 7.50 0.78
C LEU A 79 1.84 8.20 0.25
N GLY A 80 1.67 8.19 -1.07
CA GLY A 80 0.42 8.63 -1.70
C GLY A 80 -0.68 7.58 -1.57
N SER A 81 -1.92 7.98 -1.82
CA SER A 81 -3.07 7.07 -1.82
C SER A 81 -2.89 5.88 -2.76
N THR A 82 -2.23 6.06 -3.92
CA THR A 82 -1.93 4.99 -4.86
C THR A 82 -1.02 3.90 -4.27
N CYS A 83 0.01 4.27 -3.49
CA CYS A 83 0.86 3.29 -2.81
C CYS A 83 0.07 2.49 -1.78
N LEU A 84 -0.71 3.17 -0.94
CA LEU A 84 -1.52 2.52 0.09
C LEU A 84 -2.58 1.60 -0.51
N ARG A 85 -3.27 2.06 -1.55
CA ARG A 85 -4.25 1.26 -2.30
C ARG A 85 -3.58 0.00 -2.86
N ALA A 86 -2.48 0.15 -3.60
CA ALA A 86 -1.76 -0.99 -4.18
C ALA A 86 -1.28 -1.97 -3.10
N GLY A 87 -0.73 -1.46 -1.99
CA GLY A 87 -0.30 -2.27 -0.86
C GLY A 87 -1.45 -3.06 -0.21
N LEU A 88 -2.58 -2.41 0.03
CA LEU A 88 -3.76 -3.06 0.62
C LEU A 88 -4.40 -4.10 -0.31
N ILE A 89 -4.46 -3.84 -1.63
CA ILE A 89 -4.89 -4.86 -2.60
C ILE A 89 -3.95 -6.07 -2.57
N MET A 90 -2.64 -5.83 -2.54
CA MET A 90 -1.65 -6.92 -2.48
C MET A 90 -1.81 -7.74 -1.20
N LEU A 91 -2.04 -7.10 -0.06
CA LEU A 91 -2.34 -7.78 1.20
C LEU A 91 -3.66 -8.57 1.13
N ALA A 92 -4.73 -7.97 0.58
CA ALA A 92 -6.01 -8.64 0.38
C ALA A 92 -5.88 -9.92 -0.45
N ARG A 93 -5.05 -9.89 -1.50
CA ARG A 93 -4.74 -11.07 -2.30
C ARG A 93 -3.92 -12.09 -1.53
N ARG A 94 -2.89 -11.65 -0.79
CA ARG A 94 -2.00 -12.53 -0.03
C ARG A 94 -2.72 -13.27 1.10
N TYR A 95 -3.72 -12.63 1.70
CA TYR A 95 -4.48 -13.12 2.85
C TYR A 95 -5.94 -13.48 2.51
N ALA A 96 -6.26 -13.68 1.23
CA ALA A 96 -7.61 -14.01 0.79
C ALA A 96 -8.22 -15.25 1.48
N SER A 97 -7.37 -16.18 1.96
CA SER A 97 -7.78 -17.38 2.69
C SER A 97 -7.77 -17.26 4.23
N HIS A 98 -7.55 -16.06 4.79
CA HIS A 98 -7.31 -15.87 6.23
C HIS A 98 -8.47 -15.16 6.97
N ASP A 99 -9.65 -15.09 6.34
CA ASP A 99 -10.83 -14.41 6.89
C ASP A 99 -10.56 -12.95 7.29
N ILE A 100 -9.72 -12.27 6.48
CA ILE A 100 -9.36 -10.86 6.63
C ILE A 100 -9.94 -10.05 5.48
N GLY A 101 -10.71 -9.03 5.81
CA GLY A 101 -11.22 -8.04 4.87
C GLY A 101 -10.35 -6.77 4.87
N PHE A 102 -10.22 -6.12 3.71
CA PHE A 102 -9.39 -4.92 3.59
C PHE A 102 -10.21 -3.70 3.14
N PHE A 103 -9.91 -2.54 3.72
CA PHE A 103 -10.49 -1.25 3.33
C PHE A 103 -9.42 -0.38 2.68
N THR A 104 -9.61 -0.03 1.42
CA THR A 104 -8.74 0.92 0.72
C THR A 104 -9.02 2.36 1.19
N PRO A 105 -8.06 3.28 1.03
CA PRO A 105 -8.20 4.65 1.54
C PRO A 105 -9.36 5.44 0.94
N ASP A 106 -9.79 5.07 -0.26
CA ASP A 106 -10.88 5.75 -0.97
C ASP A 106 -12.25 5.50 -0.33
N TRP A 107 -12.35 4.49 0.55
CA TRP A 107 -13.57 4.22 1.30
C TRP A 107 -13.98 5.39 2.22
N PHE A 108 -13.03 5.99 2.93
CA PHE A 108 -13.32 6.94 4.01
C PHE A 108 -13.91 8.29 3.56
N PRO A 109 -13.44 8.91 2.45
CA PRO A 109 -13.92 10.23 2.04
C PRO A 109 -15.35 10.28 1.49
N PHE A 110 -15.94 9.15 1.09
CA PHE A 110 -17.29 9.14 0.52
C PHE A 110 -18.34 9.56 1.56
N SER A 111 -19.20 10.51 1.23
CA SER A 111 -20.33 10.92 2.08
C SER A 111 -21.49 9.92 2.00
N ASP A 112 -21.73 9.35 0.82
CA ASP A 112 -22.79 8.37 0.59
C ASP A 112 -22.45 6.99 1.19
N VAL A 113 -23.39 6.42 1.94
CA VAL A 113 -23.22 5.13 2.63
C VAL A 113 -23.15 3.96 1.63
N SER A 114 -23.93 4.01 0.56
CA SER A 114 -23.97 2.93 -0.44
C SER A 114 -22.63 2.84 -1.19
N THR A 115 -22.06 3.98 -1.57
CA THR A 115 -20.74 4.07 -2.20
C THR A 115 -19.65 3.58 -1.27
N ARG A 116 -19.69 3.95 0.02
CA ARG A 116 -18.79 3.41 1.04
C ARG A 116 -18.90 1.89 1.13
N GLN A 117 -20.11 1.35 1.21
CA GLN A 117 -20.28 -0.10 1.31
C GLN A 117 -19.75 -0.83 0.08
N LYS A 118 -19.98 -0.29 -1.14
CA LYS A 118 -19.43 -0.86 -2.37
C LYS A 118 -17.91 -0.84 -2.41
N ALA A 119 -17.29 0.27 -2.02
CA ALA A 119 -15.83 0.40 -1.99
C ALA A 119 -15.17 -0.59 -1.01
N ALA A 120 -15.76 -0.77 0.17
CA ALA A 120 -15.29 -1.75 1.15
C ALA A 120 -15.51 -3.21 0.70
N ALA A 121 -16.68 -3.50 0.11
CA ALA A 121 -17.01 -4.84 -0.38
C ALA A 121 -16.02 -5.33 -1.46
N MET A 122 -15.48 -4.42 -2.28
CA MET A 122 -14.57 -4.74 -3.38
C MET A 122 -13.35 -5.57 -2.95
N HIS A 123 -12.85 -5.33 -1.74
CA HIS A 123 -11.65 -6.00 -1.19
C HIS A 123 -12.00 -6.95 -0.04
N GLY A 124 -13.20 -7.52 -0.11
CA GLY A 124 -13.64 -8.61 0.77
C GLY A 124 -14.07 -8.17 2.17
N ALA A 125 -14.17 -6.87 2.48
CA ALA A 125 -14.47 -6.40 3.84
C ALA A 125 -15.76 -6.99 4.47
N PHE A 126 -16.76 -7.30 3.64
CA PHE A 126 -18.07 -7.80 4.07
C PHE A 126 -18.34 -9.24 3.64
N HIS A 127 -17.31 -10.01 3.27
CA HIS A 127 -17.50 -11.43 2.98
C HIS A 127 -17.96 -12.15 4.26
N ALA A 128 -18.87 -13.11 4.13
CA ALA A 128 -19.53 -13.76 5.27
C ALA A 128 -18.57 -14.49 6.22
N THR A 129 -17.37 -14.85 5.74
CA THR A 129 -16.35 -15.55 6.52
C THR A 129 -15.41 -14.60 7.26
N VAL A 130 -15.43 -13.30 6.94
CA VAL A 130 -14.47 -12.33 7.49
C VAL A 130 -14.66 -12.17 8.99
N GLN A 131 -13.57 -12.40 9.71
CA GLN A 131 -13.49 -12.24 11.16
C GLN A 131 -12.67 -11.00 11.57
N ARG A 132 -11.83 -10.49 10.67
CA ARG A 132 -10.94 -9.36 10.93
C ARG A 132 -10.94 -8.41 9.76
N GLN A 133 -10.87 -7.11 10.05
CA GLN A 133 -10.83 -6.08 9.03
C GLN A 133 -9.64 -5.15 9.26
N ILE A 134 -8.92 -4.83 8.19
CA ILE A 134 -7.78 -3.92 8.22
C ILE A 134 -8.04 -2.80 7.23
N GLY A 135 -7.75 -1.57 7.60
CA GLY A 135 -7.86 -0.45 6.69
C GLY A 135 -6.89 0.66 7.00
N VAL A 136 -6.77 1.57 6.03
CA VAL A 136 -6.01 2.81 6.19
C VAL A 136 -6.89 3.96 5.73
N VAL A 137 -6.96 5.03 6.53
CA VAL A 137 -7.71 6.24 6.21
C VAL A 137 -6.80 7.45 6.19
N ASN A 138 -7.11 8.42 5.33
CA ASN A 138 -6.47 9.72 5.37
C ASN A 138 -7.27 10.65 6.30
N VAL A 139 -6.68 11.02 7.44
CA VAL A 139 -7.27 11.98 8.37
C VAL A 139 -6.75 13.37 8.04
N GLY A 140 -7.68 14.29 7.73
CA GLY A 140 -7.37 15.70 7.51
C GLY A 140 -6.60 16.02 6.23
N GLY A 141 -6.38 15.05 5.32
CA GLY A 141 -5.62 15.25 4.09
C GLY A 141 -4.11 15.04 4.23
N PHE A 142 -3.60 14.86 5.46
CA PHE A 142 -2.17 14.91 5.74
C PHE A 142 -1.65 13.70 6.52
N HIS A 143 -2.50 12.88 7.13
CA HIS A 143 -2.03 11.80 7.99
C HIS A 143 -2.73 10.48 7.69
N TRP A 144 -1.93 9.42 7.59
CA TRP A 144 -2.43 8.07 7.37
C TRP A 144 -2.61 7.36 8.71
N VAL A 145 -3.83 6.89 8.97
CA VAL A 145 -4.17 6.13 10.18
C VAL A 145 -4.60 4.74 9.76
N ALA A 146 -3.98 3.72 10.35
CA ALA A 146 -4.39 2.34 10.17
C ALA A 146 -5.39 1.94 11.27
N PHE A 147 -6.36 1.11 10.92
CA PHE A 147 -7.29 0.53 11.87
C PHE A 147 -7.38 -0.99 11.71
N TYR A 148 -7.67 -1.66 12.82
CA TYR A 148 -7.90 -3.09 12.88
C TYR A 148 -9.20 -3.35 13.67
N LEU A 149 -10.13 -4.03 13.04
CA LEU A 149 -11.38 -4.47 13.66
C LEU A 149 -11.35 -5.99 13.78
N ASP A 150 -11.55 -6.49 14.99
CA ASP A 150 -11.86 -7.88 15.21
C ASP A 150 -13.36 -8.00 15.35
N VAL A 151 -14.05 -8.49 14.32
CA VAL A 151 -15.52 -8.59 14.35
C VAL A 151 -16.00 -9.77 15.19
N THR A 152 -15.08 -10.58 15.73
CA THR A 152 -15.39 -11.64 16.69
C THR A 152 -15.30 -11.16 18.14
N SER A 153 -14.83 -9.93 18.36
CA SER A 153 -14.71 -9.31 19.68
C SER A 153 -15.41 -7.95 19.74
N ASP A 154 -15.84 -7.53 20.92
CA ASP A 154 -16.40 -6.18 21.11
C ASP A 154 -15.34 -5.07 21.11
N HIS A 155 -14.06 -5.38 20.86
CA HIS A 155 -12.95 -4.44 20.94
C HIS A 155 -12.42 -4.01 19.57
N THR A 156 -12.52 -2.70 19.30
CA THR A 156 -11.87 -2.06 18.15
C THR A 156 -10.48 -1.55 18.53
N ARG A 157 -9.45 -1.82 17.71
CA ARG A 157 -8.09 -1.28 17.91
C ARG A 157 -7.74 -0.29 16.80
N ILE A 158 -7.35 0.92 17.19
CA ILE A 158 -6.88 1.96 16.28
C ILE A 158 -5.37 2.08 16.44
N CYS A 159 -4.63 1.93 15.32
CA CYS A 159 -3.18 2.03 15.29
C CYS A 159 -2.79 3.38 14.70
N THR A 160 -2.46 4.35 15.55
CA THR A 160 -1.89 5.63 15.11
C THR A 160 -0.37 5.52 15.05
N GLY A 161 0.23 5.88 13.91
CA GLY A 161 1.68 6.03 13.84
C GLY A 161 2.12 7.17 14.76
N LEU A 162 3.06 6.92 15.68
CA LEU A 162 3.72 7.98 16.43
C LEU A 162 4.36 8.94 15.43
N ALA A 163 3.89 10.18 15.40
CA ALA A 163 4.61 11.25 14.72
C ALA A 163 6.01 11.30 15.32
N GLN A 164 7.03 10.91 14.55
CA GLN A 164 8.40 11.17 14.94
C GLN A 164 8.57 12.70 14.97
N SER A 165 8.63 13.26 16.17
CA SER A 165 9.11 14.62 16.39
C SER A 165 10.51 14.71 15.81
N ARG A 166 10.67 15.62 14.84
CA ARG A 166 11.97 16.00 14.29
C ARG A 166 12.91 16.51 15.37
#